data_AF-A0AAE1K1V6-F1
#
_entry.id   AF-A0AAE1K1V6-F1
#
_cell.length_a   1.000
_cell.length_b   1.000
_cell.length_c   1.000
_cell.angle_alpha   90.00
_cell.angle_beta   90.00
_cell.angle_gamma   90.00
#
_symmetry.space_group_name_H-M   'P 1'
#
loop_
_entity.id
_entity.type
_entity.pdbx_description
1 polymer ?
#
loop_
_entity_poly.entity_id
_entity_poly.type
_entity_poly.pdbx_seq_one_letter_code
_entity_poly.pdbx_strand_id
1 'polypeptide(L)'
;MYRDEAGVLLNTYQLNQLRQLNHRIMELESELDDARIVPEASGGTANTSTASRMSAAGTTTTTTDTRKTAEVERKLAEQKERVRSLEESLSKKEAEMGAMEERYKKYLGKAKSVIKTLDPKHNPALVPDLSNLRSTIHEKERIIENMERENEKTKMVRDMEEKLITTAFYNFGMQMHRQMMTQRLSTMDQGHSFLARQRQAAPRRTPMSGNVANSEFYDY
;
A
#
# COMPACT_ATOMS: atom_id res chain seq x y z
N MET A 1 12.54 17.82 -2.43
CA MET A 1 12.18 18.80 -3.48
C MET A 1 10.72 19.27 -3.42
N TYR A 2 9.72 18.43 -3.11
CA TYR A 2 8.30 18.86 -3.09
C TYR A 2 7.83 19.69 -1.88
N ARG A 3 8.64 19.85 -0.82
CA ARG A 3 8.23 20.59 0.39
C ARG A 3 8.30 22.11 0.22
N ASP A 4 9.14 22.59 -0.70
CA ASP A 4 9.38 24.02 -0.89
C ASP A 4 8.33 24.65 -1.84
N GLU A 5 7.86 23.92 -2.86
CA GLU A 5 6.82 24.41 -3.77
C GLU A 5 5.47 24.65 -3.07
N ALA A 6 5.10 23.78 -2.13
CA ALA A 6 3.87 23.94 -1.35
C ALA A 6 3.90 25.19 -0.46
N GLY A 7 5.07 25.53 0.10
CA GLY A 7 5.28 26.75 0.88
C GLY A 7 5.15 28.01 0.03
N VAL A 8 5.70 27.99 -1.19
CA VAL A 8 5.61 29.10 -2.14
C VAL A 8 4.16 29.32 -2.60
N LEU A 9 3.43 28.25 -2.93
CA LEU A 9 2.02 28.34 -3.33
C LEU A 9 1.14 28.90 -2.22
N LEU A 10 1.32 28.46 -0.97
CA LEU A 10 0.58 29.01 0.17
C LEU A 10 0.86 30.50 0.39
N ASN A 11 2.13 30.90 0.28
CA ASN A 11 2.53 32.30 0.44
C ASN A 11 1.94 33.19 -0.67
N THR A 12 1.97 32.74 -1.93
CA THR A 12 1.37 33.47 -3.05
C THR A 12 -0.15 33.60 -2.94
N TYR A 13 -0.83 32.55 -2.46
CA TYR A 13 -2.27 32.60 -2.22
C TYR A 13 -2.63 33.59 -1.11
N GLN A 14 -1.92 33.55 0.02
CA GLN A 14 -2.11 34.49 1.11
C GLN A 14 -1.84 35.94 0.68
N LEU A 15 -0.80 36.17 -0.12
CA LEU A 15 -0.47 37.49 -0.65
C LEU A 15 -1.55 38.01 -1.62
N ASN A 16 -2.13 37.14 -2.44
CA ASN A 16 -3.24 37.50 -3.33
C ASN A 16 -4.50 37.86 -2.53
N GLN A 17 -4.81 37.07 -1.50
CA GLN A 17 -5.93 37.33 -0.60
C GLN A 17 -5.77 38.69 0.11
N LEU A 18 -4.55 39.01 0.59
CA LEU A 18 -4.25 40.27 1.24
C LEU A 18 -4.45 41.47 0.29
N ARG A 19 -4.05 41.33 -0.97
CA ARG A 19 -4.25 42.36 -2.00
C ARG A 19 -5.73 42.60 -2.28
N GLN A 20 -6.53 41.54 -2.36
CA GLN A 20 -7.98 41.67 -2.58
C GLN A 20 -8.68 42.35 -1.39
N LEU A 21 -8.29 41.99 -0.16
CA LEU A 21 -8.84 42.62 1.05
C LEU A 21 -8.49 44.12 1.12
N ASN A 22 -7.24 44.49 0.83
CA ASN A 22 -6.83 45.90 0.79
C ASN A 22 -7.55 46.68 -0.32
N HIS A 23 -7.80 46.08 -1.49
CA HIS A 23 -8.62 46.70 -2.54
C HIS A 23 -10.04 46.96 -2.05
N ARG A 24 -10.64 46.00 -1.34
CA ARG A 24 -12.00 46.14 -0.79
C ARG A 24 -12.05 47.21 0.30
N ILE A 25 -11.02 47.32 1.14
CA ILE A 25 -10.91 48.40 2.14
C ILE A 25 -10.87 49.75 1.44
N MET A 26 -10.07 49.90 0.38
CA MET A 26 -9.96 51.15 -0.37
C MET A 26 -11.29 51.55 -1.04
N GLU A 27 -12.04 50.59 -1.59
CA GLU A 27 -13.40 50.83 -2.12
C GLU A 27 -14.36 51.29 -1.01
N LEU A 28 -14.34 50.61 0.14
CA LEU A 28 -15.21 50.95 1.27
C LEU A 28 -14.86 52.32 1.87
N GLU A 29 -13.58 52.68 1.92
CA GLU A 29 -13.11 54.00 2.34
C GLU A 29 -13.58 55.08 1.34
N SER A 30 -13.52 54.81 0.04
CA SER A 30 -14.08 55.71 -0.99
C SER A 30 -15.60 55.87 -0.86
N GLU A 31 -16.34 54.78 -0.66
CA GLU A 31 -17.80 54.83 -0.43
C GLU A 31 -18.16 55.60 0.85
N LEU A 32 -17.35 55.49 1.91
CA LEU A 32 -17.51 56.25 3.15
C LEU A 32 -17.17 57.73 2.98
N ASP A 33 -16.12 58.07 2.24
CA ASP A 33 -15.77 59.46 1.94
C ASP A 33 -16.84 60.11 1.04
N ASP A 34 -17.37 59.40 0.04
CA ASP A 34 -18.50 59.87 -0.78
C ASP A 34 -19.78 60.10 0.06
N ALA A 35 -20.05 59.21 1.02
CA ALA A 35 -21.15 59.37 1.96
C ALA A 35 -20.92 60.54 2.95
N ARG A 36 -19.65 60.83 3.29
CA ARG A 36 -19.26 61.95 4.16
C ARG A 36 -19.28 63.30 3.45
N ILE A 37 -19.16 63.31 2.12
CA ILE A 37 -19.26 64.53 1.28
C ILE A 37 -20.73 64.98 1.09
N VAL A 38 -21.72 64.25 1.62
CA VAL A 38 -23.07 64.79 1.84
C VAL A 38 -23.03 65.68 3.09
N PRO A 39 -23.19 67.02 2.99
CA PRO A 39 -22.88 67.92 4.08
C PRO A 39 -23.82 67.72 5.27
N GLU A 40 -23.23 67.44 6.44
CA GLU A 40 -23.82 67.70 7.75
C GLU A 40 -24.18 69.18 7.86
N ALA A 41 -25.46 69.51 7.66
CA ALA A 41 -26.02 70.75 8.17
C ALA A 41 -26.58 70.52 9.59
N SER A 42 -25.84 71.05 10.56
CA SER A 42 -26.35 71.63 11.81
C SER A 42 -26.86 70.69 12.91
N GLY A 43 -25.96 70.38 13.85
CA GLY A 43 -26.35 70.25 15.26
C GLY A 43 -26.80 71.60 15.83
N GLY A 44 -27.80 71.57 16.72
CA GLY A 44 -28.27 72.79 17.40
C GLY A 44 -29.51 72.56 18.27
N THR A 45 -29.37 72.88 19.54
CA THR A 45 -30.32 72.77 20.66
C THR A 45 -31.56 73.68 20.58
N ALA A 46 -32.58 73.31 21.38
CA ALA A 46 -33.60 74.17 22.04
C ALA A 46 -34.99 74.33 21.39
N ASN A 47 -35.99 73.79 22.11
CA ASN A 47 -37.24 74.39 22.59
C ASN A 47 -38.18 75.23 21.68
N THR A 48 -39.48 74.91 21.87
CA THR A 48 -40.64 75.84 21.91
C THR A 48 -41.41 76.14 20.61
N SER A 49 -42.55 75.44 20.50
CA SER A 49 -43.88 75.85 20.02
C SER A 49 -44.04 76.79 18.82
N THR A 50 -44.77 76.31 17.81
CA THR A 50 -45.79 77.13 17.12
C THR A 50 -46.95 76.27 16.66
N ALA A 51 -48.12 76.56 17.23
CA ALA A 51 -49.41 76.05 16.79
C ALA A 51 -49.86 76.71 15.48
N SER A 52 -50.72 75.99 14.76
CA SER A 52 -51.79 76.49 13.88
C SER A 52 -51.40 77.18 12.57
N ARG A 53 -51.77 76.56 11.44
CA ARG A 53 -52.68 77.17 10.47
C ARG A 53 -53.22 76.16 9.45
N MET A 54 -54.54 76.20 9.31
CA MET A 54 -55.34 75.35 8.44
C MET A 54 -55.30 75.81 6.97
N SER A 55 -55.72 74.86 6.14
CA SER A 55 -56.67 74.98 5.02
C SER A 55 -56.23 75.46 3.64
N ALA A 56 -56.59 74.59 2.69
CA ALA A 56 -57.11 74.86 1.35
C ALA A 56 -56.12 74.96 0.19
N ALA A 57 -55.96 73.86 -0.56
CA ALA A 57 -56.00 73.84 -2.03
C ALA A 57 -55.91 72.41 -2.59
N GLY A 58 -56.84 72.03 -3.49
CA GLY A 58 -56.55 71.09 -4.58
C GLY A 58 -56.96 69.62 -4.41
N THR A 59 -58.22 69.30 -4.72
CA THR A 59 -58.80 67.94 -4.76
C THR A 59 -58.31 67.08 -5.95
N THR A 60 -57.07 67.25 -6.42
CA THR A 60 -56.49 66.44 -7.51
C THR A 60 -55.12 65.82 -7.18
N THR A 61 -54.51 66.14 -6.05
CA THR A 61 -53.20 65.59 -5.61
C THR A 61 -53.31 64.45 -4.58
N THR A 62 -54.44 64.31 -3.88
CA THR A 62 -54.59 63.30 -2.81
C THR A 62 -54.48 61.87 -3.30
N THR A 63 -54.90 61.56 -4.53
CA THR A 63 -54.83 60.20 -5.10
C THR A 63 -53.43 59.80 -5.57
N THR A 64 -52.57 60.77 -5.90
CA THR A 64 -51.19 60.52 -6.36
C THR A 64 -50.21 60.45 -5.19
N ASP A 65 -50.40 61.27 -4.16
CA ASP A 65 -49.61 61.16 -2.92
C ASP A 65 -49.96 59.91 -2.11
N THR A 66 -51.24 59.56 -1.97
CA THR A 66 -51.64 58.31 -1.29
C THR A 66 -51.12 57.05 -1.98
N ARG A 67 -50.97 57.08 -3.32
CA ARG A 67 -50.40 55.96 -4.09
C ARG A 67 -48.89 55.85 -3.89
N LYS A 68 -48.18 56.98 -3.81
CA LYS A 68 -46.73 57.01 -3.52
C LYS A 68 -46.43 56.59 -2.07
N THR A 69 -47.23 57.05 -1.10
CA THR A 69 -47.07 56.63 0.31
C THR A 69 -47.33 55.13 0.48
N ALA A 70 -48.37 54.59 -0.16
CA ALA A 70 -48.63 53.15 -0.14
C ALA A 70 -47.50 52.31 -0.78
N GLU A 71 -46.86 52.82 -1.84
CA GLU A 71 -45.71 52.14 -2.46
C GLU A 71 -44.46 52.17 -1.56
N VAL A 72 -44.21 53.29 -0.88
CA VAL A 72 -43.12 53.41 0.10
C VAL A 72 -43.36 52.53 1.32
N GLU A 73 -44.59 52.45 1.82
CA GLU A 73 -44.96 51.52 2.90
C GLU A 73 -44.77 50.06 2.48
N ARG A 74 -45.12 49.70 1.24
CA ARG A 74 -44.88 48.35 0.71
C ARG A 74 -43.39 48.03 0.62
N LYS A 75 -42.58 48.96 0.10
CA LYS A 75 -41.11 48.82 0.03
C LYS A 75 -40.49 48.75 1.42
N LEU A 76 -40.98 49.51 2.39
CA LEU A 76 -40.54 49.45 3.77
C LEU A 76 -40.89 48.10 4.42
N ALA A 77 -42.09 47.57 4.17
CA ALA A 77 -42.49 46.25 4.64
C ALA A 77 -41.62 45.13 4.02
N GLU A 78 -41.37 45.21 2.71
CA GLU A 78 -40.50 44.29 1.98
C GLU A 78 -39.06 44.34 2.49
N GLN A 79 -38.56 45.54 2.80
CA GLN A 79 -37.21 45.71 3.35
C GLN A 79 -37.12 45.24 4.81
N LYS A 80 -38.15 45.45 5.63
CA LYS A 80 -38.22 44.88 6.99
C LYS A 80 -38.21 43.35 6.98
N GLU A 81 -38.91 42.75 6.04
CA GLU A 81 -38.91 41.30 5.88
C GLU A 81 -37.55 40.78 5.41
N ARG A 82 -36.90 41.52 4.49
CA ARG A 82 -35.53 41.22 4.05
C ARG A 82 -34.52 41.29 5.19
N VAL A 83 -34.61 42.29 6.06
CA VAL A 83 -33.77 42.42 7.26
C VAL A 83 -34.00 41.23 8.19
N ARG A 84 -35.26 40.88 8.47
CA ARG A 84 -35.60 39.73 9.32
C ARG A 84 -35.02 38.41 8.79
N SER A 85 -35.13 38.18 7.47
CA SER A 85 -34.56 36.99 6.82
C SER A 85 -33.04 36.94 6.92
N LEU A 86 -32.36 38.09 6.78
CA LEU A 86 -30.92 38.18 6.93
C LEU A 86 -30.47 37.94 8.38
N GLU A 87 -31.20 38.47 9.36
CA GLU A 87 -30.94 38.24 10.79
C GLU A 87 -31.09 36.75 11.15
N GLU A 88 -32.12 36.07 10.65
CA GLU A 88 -32.30 34.63 10.86
C GLU A 88 -31.18 33.80 10.22
N SER A 89 -30.78 34.14 8.99
CA SER A 89 -29.66 33.49 8.29
C SER A 89 -28.34 33.69 9.05
N LEU A 90 -28.11 34.90 9.57
CA LEU A 90 -26.93 35.22 10.37
C LEU A 90 -26.92 34.41 11.67
N SER A 91 -28.03 34.41 12.41
CA SER A 91 -28.19 33.64 13.65
C SER A 91 -27.93 32.14 13.43
N LYS A 92 -28.44 31.58 12.32
CA LYS A 92 -28.17 30.20 11.93
C LYS A 92 -26.69 29.95 11.63
N LYS A 93 -26.03 30.86 10.92
CA LYS A 93 -24.60 30.75 10.60
C LYS A 93 -23.72 30.84 11.83
N GLU A 94 -24.05 31.70 12.79
CA GLU A 94 -23.36 31.80 14.08
C GLU A 94 -23.49 30.50 14.87
N ALA A 95 -24.68 29.88 14.91
CA ALA A 95 -24.88 28.58 15.55
C ALA A 95 -24.08 27.46 14.86
N GLU A 96 -24.09 27.42 13.52
CA GLU A 96 -23.27 26.47 12.73
C GLU A 96 -21.77 26.66 13.00
N MET A 97 -21.30 27.92 13.08
CA MET A 97 -19.91 28.26 13.37
C MET A 97 -19.51 27.79 14.77
N GLY A 98 -20.33 28.04 15.78
CA GLY A 98 -20.09 27.56 17.15
C GLY A 98 -20.00 26.02 17.22
N ALA A 99 -20.93 25.31 16.56
CA ALA A 99 -20.90 23.84 16.51
C ALA A 99 -19.64 23.30 15.82
N MET A 100 -19.19 23.99 14.76
CA MET A 100 -17.97 23.64 14.04
C MET A 100 -16.72 23.86 14.92
N GLU A 101 -16.64 24.97 15.65
CA GLU A 101 -15.54 25.25 16.58
C GLU A 101 -15.44 24.19 17.69
N GLU A 102 -16.56 23.79 18.30
CA GLU A 102 -16.55 22.72 19.29
C GLU A 102 -16.05 21.41 18.72
N ARG A 103 -16.46 21.08 17.50
CA ARG A 103 -16.01 19.88 16.80
C ARG A 103 -14.52 19.92 16.54
N TYR A 104 -13.97 21.05 16.10
CA TYR A 104 -12.53 21.22 15.93
C TYR A 104 -11.76 21.12 17.25
N LYS A 105 -12.25 21.73 18.33
CA LYS A 105 -11.65 21.61 19.67
C LYS A 105 -11.59 20.14 20.11
N LYS A 106 -12.66 19.37 19.91
CA LYS A 106 -12.70 17.93 20.21
C LYS A 106 -11.68 17.14 19.39
N TYR A 107 -11.59 17.37 18.07
CA TYR A 107 -10.61 16.66 17.24
C TYR A 107 -9.17 17.03 17.56
N LEU A 108 -8.91 18.30 17.87
CA LEU A 108 -7.58 18.75 18.31
C LEU A 108 -7.18 18.07 19.62
N GLY A 109 -8.11 17.97 20.58
CA GLY A 109 -7.90 17.22 21.82
C GLY A 109 -7.61 15.73 21.58
N LYS A 110 -8.39 15.09 20.69
CA LYS A 110 -8.15 13.69 20.29
C LYS A 110 -6.77 13.51 19.65
N ALA A 111 -6.38 14.36 18.72
CA ALA A 111 -5.07 14.31 18.08
C ALA A 111 -3.92 14.47 19.09
N LYS A 112 -4.04 15.43 20.03
CA LYS A 112 -3.08 15.61 21.12
C LYS A 112 -2.97 14.37 21.99
N SER A 113 -4.09 13.73 22.33
CA SER A 113 -4.11 12.49 23.11
C SER A 113 -3.40 11.36 22.38
N VAL A 114 -3.70 11.15 21.10
CA VAL A 114 -3.05 10.12 20.26
C VAL A 114 -1.54 10.34 20.17
N ILE A 115 -1.09 11.58 19.92
CA ILE A 115 0.34 11.90 19.89
C ILE A 115 0.99 11.56 21.24
N LYS A 116 0.35 11.93 22.35
CA LYS A 116 0.88 11.69 23.70
C LYS A 116 0.96 10.20 24.04
N THR A 117 -0.03 9.40 23.66
CA THR A 117 -0.04 7.96 23.97
C THR A 117 0.88 7.15 23.08
N LEU A 118 1.13 7.61 21.85
CA LEU A 118 2.07 6.99 20.90
C LEU A 118 3.52 7.43 21.13
N ASP A 119 3.77 8.58 21.76
CA ASP A 119 5.12 9.02 22.09
C ASP A 119 5.73 8.14 23.20
N PRO A 120 6.79 7.37 22.92
CA PRO A 120 7.45 6.51 23.91
C PRO A 120 7.95 7.28 25.13
N LYS A 121 8.23 8.58 25.01
CA LYS A 121 8.68 9.44 26.13
C LYS A 121 7.56 9.78 27.11
N HIS A 122 6.31 9.78 26.63
CA HIS A 122 5.13 10.14 27.42
C HIS A 122 4.32 8.92 27.88
N ASN A 123 4.63 7.73 27.35
CA ASN A 123 4.00 6.48 27.73
C ASN A 123 5.05 5.40 28.12
N PRO A 124 5.70 5.55 29.29
CA PRO A 124 6.76 4.66 29.75
C PRO A 124 6.29 3.21 29.95
N ALA A 125 4.99 2.97 30.06
CA ALA A 125 4.42 1.63 30.17
C ALA A 125 4.56 0.80 28.88
N LEU A 126 4.62 1.43 27.70
CA LEU A 126 4.79 0.72 26.41
C LEU A 126 6.26 0.42 26.07
N VAL A 127 7.21 1.07 26.75
CA VAL A 127 8.64 0.95 26.43
C VAL A 127 9.19 -0.47 26.67
N PRO A 128 8.88 -1.16 27.79
CA PRO A 128 9.31 -2.54 28.01
C PRO A 128 8.73 -3.51 26.98
N ASP A 129 7.43 -3.39 26.67
CA ASP A 129 6.76 -4.26 25.70
C ASP A 129 7.30 -4.09 24.29
N LEU A 130 7.57 -2.85 23.86
CA LEU A 130 8.21 -2.56 22.58
C LEU A 130 9.64 -3.11 22.51
N SER A 131 10.40 -3.00 23.61
CA SER A 131 11.75 -3.57 23.69
C SER A 131 11.72 -5.09 23.63
N ASN A 132 10.81 -5.74 24.37
CA ASN A 132 10.62 -7.18 24.37
C ASN A 132 10.19 -7.68 22.98
N LEU A 133 9.29 -6.96 22.31
CA LEU A 133 8.83 -7.30 20.97
C LEU A 133 9.97 -7.18 19.96
N ARG A 134 10.78 -6.12 20.01
CA ARG A 134 12.00 -5.98 19.19
C ARG A 134 12.98 -7.13 19.43
N SER A 135 13.23 -7.47 20.69
CA SER A 135 14.10 -8.59 21.04
C SER A 135 13.56 -9.92 20.51
N THR A 136 12.24 -10.14 20.58
CA THR A 136 11.58 -11.34 20.07
C THR A 136 11.68 -11.42 18.55
N ILE A 137 11.53 -10.29 17.84
CA ILE A 137 11.69 -10.22 16.39
C ILE A 137 13.13 -10.59 16.01
N HIS A 138 14.14 -9.96 16.61
CA HIS A 138 15.54 -10.28 16.32
C HIS A 138 15.88 -11.74 16.61
N GLU A 139 15.36 -12.32 17.70
CA GLU A 139 15.60 -13.74 18.00
C GLU A 139 14.93 -14.65 16.97
N LYS A 140 13.71 -14.32 16.52
CA LYS A 140 13.04 -15.06 15.45
C LYS A 140 13.78 -14.96 14.12
N GLU A 141 14.29 -13.79 13.76
CA GLU A 141 15.12 -13.59 12.57
C GLU A 141 16.38 -14.47 12.63
N ARG A 142 17.07 -14.48 13.78
CA ARG A 142 18.23 -15.36 14.00
C ARG A 142 17.87 -16.84 13.86
N ILE A 143 16.73 -17.27 14.41
CA ILE A 143 16.26 -18.66 14.28
C ILE A 143 15.99 -19.00 12.81
N ILE A 144 15.34 -18.11 12.07
CA ILE A 144 15.06 -18.30 10.64
C ILE A 144 16.38 -18.46 9.87
N GLU A 145 17.32 -17.54 10.03
CA GLU A 145 18.64 -17.63 9.37
C GLU A 145 19.37 -18.94 9.70
N ASN A 146 19.27 -19.40 10.96
CA ASN A 146 19.89 -20.64 11.35
C ASN A 146 19.20 -21.86 10.71
N MET A 147 17.87 -21.89 10.69
CA MET A 147 17.13 -22.96 10.03
C MET A 147 17.39 -22.99 8.52
N GLU A 148 17.48 -21.83 7.86
CA GLU A 148 17.80 -21.74 6.44
C GLU A 148 19.19 -22.34 6.15
N ARG A 149 20.19 -21.99 6.97
CA ARG A 149 21.55 -22.55 6.87
C ARG A 149 21.57 -24.06 7.10
N GLU A 150 20.86 -24.56 8.11
CA GLU A 150 20.78 -26.01 8.37
C GLU A 150 20.01 -26.76 7.28
N ASN A 151 18.97 -26.15 6.71
CA ASN A 151 18.24 -26.72 5.58
C ASN A 151 19.12 -26.81 4.33
N GLU A 152 19.91 -25.77 4.04
CA GLU A 152 20.87 -25.79 2.93
C GLU A 152 21.94 -26.88 3.11
N LYS A 153 22.49 -27.03 4.32
CA LYS A 153 23.40 -28.15 4.65
C LYS A 153 22.73 -29.50 4.45
N THR A 154 21.49 -29.66 4.92
CA THR A 154 20.73 -30.91 4.79
C THR A 154 20.51 -31.26 3.32
N LYS A 155 20.17 -30.27 2.49
CA LYS A 155 20.05 -30.44 1.04
C LYS A 155 21.36 -30.86 0.40
N MET A 156 22.48 -30.23 0.77
CA MET A 156 23.81 -30.60 0.25
C MET A 156 24.18 -32.04 0.60
N VAL A 157 23.92 -32.49 1.83
CA VAL A 157 24.16 -33.87 2.26
C VAL A 157 23.31 -34.83 1.46
N ARG A 158 22.01 -34.55 1.31
CA ARG A 158 21.10 -35.39 0.51
C ARG A 158 21.55 -35.51 -0.94
N ASP A 159 21.97 -34.40 -1.57
CA ASP A 159 22.46 -34.40 -2.95
C ASP A 159 23.77 -35.21 -3.10
N MET A 160 24.62 -35.18 -2.08
CA MET A 160 25.85 -35.99 -2.02
C MET A 160 25.51 -37.49 -1.85
N GLU A 161 24.58 -37.83 -0.95
CA GLU A 161 24.12 -39.20 -0.74
C GLU A 161 23.48 -39.78 -2.01
N GLU A 162 22.66 -39.01 -2.72
CA GLU A 162 22.05 -39.43 -3.98
C GLU A 162 23.11 -39.81 -5.02
N LYS A 163 24.16 -38.97 -5.19
CA LYS A 163 25.28 -39.27 -6.09
C LYS A 163 26.05 -40.52 -5.69
N LEU A 164 26.29 -40.72 -4.40
CA LEU A 164 26.97 -41.92 -3.89
C LEU A 164 26.13 -43.18 -4.17
N ILE A 165 24.81 -43.11 -3.92
CA ILE A 165 23.88 -44.21 -4.18
C ILE A 165 23.86 -44.52 -5.67
N THR A 166 23.67 -43.53 -6.55
CA THR A 166 23.67 -43.71 -8.01
C THR A 166 24.97 -44.37 -8.48
N THR A 167 26.11 -43.91 -7.97
CA THR A 167 27.43 -44.45 -8.33
C THR A 167 27.59 -45.89 -7.83
N ALA A 168 27.17 -46.18 -6.61
CA ALA A 168 27.21 -47.53 -6.04
C ALA A 168 26.35 -48.51 -6.85
N PHE A 169 25.12 -48.11 -7.22
CA PHE A 169 24.24 -48.93 -8.06
C PHE A 169 24.80 -49.18 -9.46
N TYR A 170 25.36 -48.15 -10.10
CA TYR A 170 26.00 -48.30 -11.41
C TYR A 170 27.19 -49.26 -11.34
N ASN A 171 28.09 -49.06 -10.37
CA ASN A 171 29.27 -49.91 -10.18
C ASN A 171 28.86 -51.35 -9.86
N PHE A 172 27.86 -51.54 -9.01
CA PHE A 172 27.31 -52.85 -8.68
C PHE A 172 26.73 -53.55 -9.91
N GLY A 173 25.91 -52.85 -10.71
CA GLY A 173 25.34 -53.38 -11.95
C GLY A 173 26.42 -53.78 -12.96
N MET A 174 27.44 -52.94 -13.15
CA MET A 174 28.59 -53.23 -14.01
C MET A 174 29.41 -54.42 -13.50
N GLN A 175 29.60 -54.53 -12.18
CA GLN A 175 30.28 -55.67 -11.57
C GLN A 175 29.51 -56.97 -11.80
N MET A 176 28.19 -56.98 -11.59
CA MET A 176 27.35 -58.14 -11.87
C MET A 176 27.37 -58.52 -13.35
N HIS A 177 27.26 -57.53 -14.25
CA HIS A 177 27.34 -57.80 -15.70
C HIS A 177 28.70 -58.40 -16.08
N ARG A 178 29.80 -57.84 -15.58
CA ARG A 178 31.15 -58.38 -15.78
C ARG A 178 31.25 -59.81 -15.25
N GLN A 179 30.75 -60.08 -14.05
CA GLN A 179 30.73 -61.43 -13.47
C GLN A 179 29.96 -62.42 -14.34
N MET A 180 28.75 -62.08 -14.78
CA MET A 180 27.96 -62.93 -15.69
C MET A 180 28.68 -63.19 -17.02
N MET A 181 29.30 -62.17 -17.62
CA MET A 181 30.06 -62.34 -18.86
C MET A 181 31.29 -63.23 -18.65
N THR A 182 32.05 -63.03 -17.57
CA THR A 182 33.20 -63.88 -17.24
C THR A 182 32.79 -65.32 -16.97
N GLN A 183 31.64 -65.55 -16.32
CA GLN A 183 31.12 -66.90 -16.08
C GLN A 183 30.78 -67.59 -17.41
N ARG A 184 30.06 -66.90 -18.32
CA ARG A 184 29.75 -67.41 -19.66
C ARG A 184 30.99 -67.68 -20.51
N LEU A 185 32.02 -66.85 -20.39
CA LEU A 185 33.27 -67.05 -21.11
C LEU A 185 34.05 -68.25 -20.52
N SER A 186 34.09 -68.40 -19.20
CA SER A 186 34.73 -69.55 -18.55
C SER A 186 34.05 -70.88 -18.92
N THR A 187 32.72 -70.91 -19.05
CA THR A 187 32.00 -72.12 -19.48
C THR A 187 32.18 -72.42 -20.98
N MET A 188 32.47 -71.40 -21.79
CA MET A 188 32.83 -71.55 -23.20
C MET A 188 34.25 -72.10 -23.39
N ASP A 189 35.20 -71.62 -22.57
CA ASP A 189 36.63 -72.01 -22.61
C ASP A 189 36.86 -73.46 -22.16
N GLN A 190 36.00 -73.99 -21.28
CA GLN A 190 35.99 -75.39 -20.82
C GLN A 190 35.56 -76.42 -21.90
N GLY A 191 35.42 -76.02 -23.17
CA GLY A 191 35.07 -76.95 -24.26
C GLY A 191 33.66 -77.57 -24.15
N HIS A 192 32.81 -77.04 -23.27
CA HIS A 192 31.42 -77.49 -23.07
C HIS A 192 30.43 -76.86 -24.07
N SER A 193 30.92 -76.18 -25.11
CA SER A 193 30.05 -75.71 -26.18
C SER A 193 29.43 -76.91 -26.92
N PHE A 194 28.17 -76.78 -27.30
CA PHE A 194 27.45 -77.81 -28.05
C PHE A 194 28.24 -78.28 -29.28
N LEU A 195 28.90 -77.34 -29.96
CA LEU A 195 29.76 -77.60 -31.11
C LEU A 195 31.05 -78.37 -30.75
N ALA A 196 31.66 -78.09 -29.60
CA ALA A 196 32.83 -78.84 -29.13
C ALA A 196 32.47 -80.28 -28.74
N ARG A 197 31.30 -80.50 -28.12
CA ARG A 197 30.77 -81.86 -27.90
C ARG A 197 30.47 -82.58 -29.21
N GLN A 198 29.90 -81.90 -30.20
CA GLN A 198 29.63 -82.48 -31.52
C GLN A 198 30.92 -82.91 -32.24
N ARG A 199 32.03 -82.17 -32.06
CA ARG A 199 33.33 -82.52 -32.63
C ARG A 199 33.97 -83.78 -32.03
N GLN A 200 33.66 -84.14 -30.79
CA GLN A 200 34.24 -85.31 -30.11
C GLN A 200 33.44 -86.61 -30.33
N ALA A 201 32.20 -86.52 -30.80
CA ALA A 201 31.33 -87.68 -31.02
C ALA A 201 31.55 -88.44 -32.35
N ALA A 202 32.68 -88.22 -33.03
CA ALA A 202 33.05 -89.00 -34.21
C ALA A 202 33.70 -90.33 -33.80
N PRO A 203 33.13 -91.52 -34.11
CA PRO A 203 33.71 -92.78 -33.73
C PRO A 203 34.98 -93.07 -34.56
N ARG A 204 36.09 -93.38 -33.88
CA ARG A 204 37.32 -93.88 -34.51
C ARG A 204 37.03 -95.20 -35.23
N ARG A 205 37.19 -95.21 -36.56
CA ARG A 205 37.32 -96.44 -37.37
C ARG A 205 38.69 -97.05 -37.07
N THR A 206 38.72 -98.31 -36.64
CA THR A 206 39.94 -99.12 -36.44
C THR A 206 40.54 -99.50 -37.79
N PRO A 207 41.82 -99.20 -38.10
CA PRO A 207 42.50 -99.82 -39.23
C PRO A 207 43.18 -101.13 -38.79
N MET A 208 42.85 -102.22 -39.49
CA MET A 208 43.59 -103.47 -39.52
C MET A 208 45.02 -103.23 -40.04
N SER A 209 46.03 -103.75 -39.35
CA SER A 209 47.35 -104.00 -39.94
C SER A 209 47.91 -105.29 -39.36
N GLY A 210 48.00 -106.30 -40.21
CA GLY A 210 48.55 -107.61 -39.89
C GLY A 210 50.07 -107.58 -39.80
N ASN A 211 50.60 -108.36 -38.87
CA ASN A 211 52.01 -108.71 -38.80
C ASN A 211 52.11 -110.24 -38.88
N VAL A 212 52.48 -110.73 -40.07
CA VAL A 212 52.85 -112.12 -40.33
C VAL A 212 54.28 -112.09 -40.85
N ALA A 213 55.22 -112.64 -40.07
CA ALA A 213 56.38 -113.43 -40.50
C ALA A 213 57.41 -113.47 -39.36
N ASN A 214 57.54 -114.62 -38.72
CA ASN A 214 58.84 -115.06 -38.21
C ASN A 214 58.87 -116.59 -38.29
N SER A 215 59.64 -117.11 -39.24
CA SER A 215 59.92 -118.52 -39.46
C SER A 215 61.43 -118.73 -39.38
N GLU A 216 61.83 -119.80 -38.67
CA GLU A 216 63.10 -120.57 -38.69
C GLU A 216 63.33 -121.04 -37.23
N PHE A 217 62.90 -122.22 -36.79
CA PHE A 217 63.33 -123.60 -37.14
C PHE A 217 64.81 -123.88 -36.83
N TYR A 218 65.08 -124.64 -35.76
CA TYR A 218 65.99 -125.79 -35.80
C TYR A 218 65.68 -126.78 -34.65
N ASP A 219 65.75 -128.05 -35.02
CA ASP A 219 65.41 -129.30 -34.32
C ASP A 219 66.22 -129.65 -33.06
N TYR A 220 65.61 -130.45 -32.17
CA TYR A 220 66.02 -131.84 -31.87
C TYR A 220 64.86 -132.63 -31.26
#